data_AF-A0A453F5Q2-F1
#
_entry.id   AF-A0A453F5Q2-F1
#
_cell.length_a   1.000
_cell.length_b   1.000
_cell.length_c   1.000
_cell.angle_alpha   90.00
_cell.angle_beta   90.00
_cell.angle_gamma   90.00
#
_symmetry.space_group_name_H-M   'P 1'
#
loop_
_entity.id
_entity.type
_entity.pdbx_description
1 polymer ?
#
loop_
_entity_poly.entity_id
_entity_poly.type
_entity_poly.pdbx_seq_one_letter_code
_entity_poly.pdbx_strand_id
1 'polypeptide(L)'
;MPPDRTPSASRMSTMDQSIRKYAEESTKSVIRPELGLIFDSLSEAYDFYNLYPWEIGFGIRYGKSRLNAQRTKCMQEIVCRCS
;
A
#
# COMPACT_ATOMS: atom_id res chain seq x y z
N MET A 1 4.24 2.00 -14.01
CA MET A 1 4.45 0.89 -13.11
C MET A 1 5.21 -0.10 -13.96
N PRO A 2 6.19 -0.85 -13.45
CA PRO A 2 6.41 -2.15 -14.06
C PRO A 2 5.03 -2.84 -14.18
N PRO A 3 4.78 -3.68 -15.18
CA PRO A 3 3.56 -4.49 -15.17
C PRO A 3 3.40 -5.13 -13.79
N ASP A 4 2.15 -5.26 -13.33
CA ASP A 4 1.86 -5.94 -12.07
C ASP A 4 2.71 -7.20 -12.02
N ARG A 5 3.51 -7.30 -10.96
CA ARG A 5 4.40 -8.45 -10.84
C ARG A 5 3.51 -9.66 -10.69
N THR A 6 3.85 -10.73 -11.41
CA THR A 6 3.17 -12.01 -11.20
C THR A 6 3.36 -12.40 -9.73
N PRO A 7 2.27 -12.56 -8.96
CA PRO A 7 2.35 -12.99 -7.58
C PRO A 7 3.11 -14.32 -7.52
N SER A 8 4.25 -14.33 -6.86
CA SER A 8 5.06 -15.53 -6.69
C SER A 8 4.57 -16.26 -5.45
N ALA A 9 4.21 -17.54 -5.57
CA ALA A 9 3.72 -18.34 -4.46
C ALA A 9 4.69 -18.44 -3.25
N SER A 10 5.97 -18.13 -3.45
CA SER A 10 6.99 -18.13 -2.37
C SER A 10 7.19 -16.76 -1.72
N ARG A 11 6.60 -15.69 -2.25
CA ARG A 11 6.71 -14.34 -1.68
C ARG A 11 5.50 -14.05 -0.83
N MET A 12 5.73 -13.74 0.44
CA MET A 12 4.68 -13.26 1.33
C MET A 12 4.28 -11.84 0.96
N SER A 13 2.97 -11.59 0.86
CA SER A 13 2.44 -10.24 0.62
C SER A 13 2.82 -9.29 1.77
N THR A 14 2.86 -8.00 1.47
CA THR A 14 3.03 -6.94 2.48
C THR A 14 1.93 -6.98 3.55
N MET A 15 0.71 -7.43 3.21
CA MET A 15 -0.35 -7.69 4.19
C MET A 15 0.04 -8.79 5.17
N ASP A 16 0.49 -9.95 4.68
CA ASP A 16 0.88 -11.07 5.52
C ASP A 16 2.05 -10.72 6.45
N GLN A 17 3.01 -9.95 5.94
CA GLN A 17 4.14 -9.46 6.74
C GLN A 17 3.68 -8.55 7.88
N SER A 18 2.72 -7.66 7.60
CA SER A 18 2.18 -6.74 8.61
C SER A 18 1.37 -7.47 9.69
N ILE A 19 0.56 -8.46 9.30
CA ILE A 19 -0.19 -9.30 10.25
C ILE A 19 0.74 -10.06 11.18
N ARG A 20 1.83 -10.65 10.65
CA ARG A 20 2.82 -11.35 11.50
C ARG A 20 3.52 -10.40 12.48
N LYS A 21 3.95 -9.24 11.99
CA LYS A 21 4.60 -8.22 12.82
C LYS A 21 3.66 -7.72 13.94
N TYR A 22 2.38 -7.55 13.65
CA TYR A 22 1.38 -7.19 14.65
C TYR A 22 1.19 -8.27 15.73
N ALA A 23 1.16 -9.55 15.33
CA ALA A 23 1.06 -10.65 16.29
C ALA A 23 2.27 -10.71 17.24
N GLU A 24 3.44 -10.28 16.78
CA GLU A 24 4.68 -10.20 17.57
C GLU A 24 4.74 -8.91 18.42
N GLU A 25 4.18 -7.79 17.94
CA GLU A 25 4.23 -6.46 18.58
C GLU A 25 2.80 -5.90 18.79
N SER A 26 2.05 -6.46 19.74
CA SER A 26 0.60 -6.24 19.96
C SER A 26 0.15 -4.85 20.43
N THR A 27 0.96 -3.80 20.25
CA THR A 27 0.72 -2.46 20.84
C THR A 27 0.40 -1.34 19.83
N LYS A 28 0.37 -1.62 18.52
CA LYS A 28 0.10 -0.61 17.47
C LYS A 28 -0.81 -1.14 16.37
N SER A 29 -1.46 -0.26 15.60
CA SER A 29 -2.34 -0.60 14.46
C SER A 29 -1.75 -1.72 13.60
N VAL A 30 -2.59 -2.67 13.17
CA VAL A 30 -2.18 -3.83 12.34
C VAL A 30 -1.46 -3.38 11.08
N ILE A 31 -1.86 -2.21 10.58
CA ILE A 31 -1.28 -1.58 9.41
C ILE A 31 -0.51 -0.36 9.87
N ARG A 32 0.80 -0.35 9.65
CA ARG A 32 1.65 0.82 9.86
C ARG A 32 2.31 1.19 8.53
N PRO A 33 1.97 2.35 7.95
CA PRO A 33 2.69 2.90 6.82
C PRO A 33 4.19 2.99 7.12
N GLU A 34 5.02 2.30 6.34
CA GLU A 34 6.48 2.32 6.47
C GLU A 34 7.11 2.60 5.10
N LEU A 35 8.24 3.31 5.10
CA LEU A 35 9.02 3.52 3.89
C LEU A 35 9.74 2.24 3.49
N GLY A 36 9.80 1.96 2.19
CA GLY A 36 10.51 0.80 1.65
C GLY A 36 9.65 -0.46 1.44
N LEU A 37 8.35 -0.40 1.74
CA LEU A 37 7.41 -1.47 1.39
C LEU A 37 7.34 -1.65 -0.13
N ILE A 38 7.28 -2.91 -0.57
CA ILE A 38 7.20 -3.28 -1.98
C ILE A 38 5.87 -3.99 -2.20
N PHE A 39 5.07 -3.46 -3.11
CA PHE A 39 3.81 -4.05 -3.52
C PHE A 39 3.93 -4.57 -4.95
N ASP A 40 3.22 -5.64 -5.25
CA ASP A 40 3.19 -6.22 -6.59
C ASP A 40 2.34 -5.38 -7.55
N SER A 41 1.39 -4.61 -7.01
CA SER A 41 0.52 -3.70 -7.77
C SER A 41 0.19 -2.42 -7.02
N LEU A 42 -0.26 -1.40 -7.77
CA LEU A 42 -0.80 -0.17 -7.18
C LEU A 42 -2.09 -0.44 -6.40
N SER A 43 -2.91 -1.38 -6.88
CA SER A 43 -4.17 -1.76 -6.22
C SER A 43 -3.91 -2.41 -4.85
N GLU A 44 -2.93 -3.33 -4.77
CA GLU A 44 -2.52 -3.93 -3.49
C GLU A 44 -2.03 -2.85 -2.51
N ALA A 45 -1.22 -1.90 -2.99
CA ALA A 45 -0.79 -0.77 -2.16
C ALA A 45 -1.99 0.07 -1.68
N TYR A 46 -2.95 0.35 -2.57
CA TYR A 46 -4.14 1.11 -2.22
C TYR A 46 -5.00 0.39 -1.16
N ASP A 47 -5.26 -0.90 -1.35
CA ASP A 47 -6.03 -1.70 -0.40
C ASP A 47 -5.33 -1.76 0.96
N PHE A 48 -4.01 -2.00 0.97
CA PHE A 48 -3.19 -1.97 2.17
C PHE A 48 -3.29 -0.61 2.90
N TYR A 49 -3.11 0.50 2.18
CA TYR A 49 -3.16 1.84 2.78
C TYR A 49 -4.56 2.31 3.12
N ASN A 50 -5.63 1.67 2.64
CA ASN A 50 -7.01 2.01 3.02
C ASN A 50 -7.42 1.34 4.34
N LEU A 51 -6.75 0.27 4.76
CA LEU A 51 -7.00 -0.40 6.03
C LEU A 51 -6.60 0.45 7.25
N TYR A 52 -5.53 1.24 7.15
CA TYR A 52 -5.11 2.14 8.24
C TYR A 52 -6.12 3.28 8.52
N PRO A 53 -6.56 4.06 7.52
CA PRO A 53 -7.61 5.07 7.65
C PRO A 53 -8.95 4.55 8.17
N TRP A 54 -9.31 3.29 7.89
CA TRP A 54 -10.52 2.69 8.46
C TRP A 54 -10.47 2.73 9.99
N GLU A 55 -9.35 2.32 10.60
CA GLU A 55 -9.20 2.38 12.06
C GLU A 55 -9.30 3.82 12.62
N ILE A 56 -8.93 4.82 11.81
CA ILE A 56 -8.89 6.23 12.22
C ILE A 56 -10.16 7.01 11.78
N GLY A 57 -11.04 6.43 10.97
CA GLY A 57 -12.31 7.03 10.54
C GLY A 57 -12.23 7.96 9.33
N PHE A 58 -11.24 7.81 8.44
CA PHE A 58 -11.19 8.53 7.16
C PHE A 58 -10.94 7.57 5.99
N GLY A 59 -11.12 8.05 4.76
CA GLY A 59 -10.80 7.28 3.55
C GLY A 59 -9.58 7.83 2.83
N ILE A 60 -9.04 7.09 1.87
CA ILE A 60 -8.01 7.61 0.95
C ILE A 60 -8.55 7.81 -0.46
N ARG A 61 -7.79 8.54 -1.28
CA ARG A 61 -8.00 8.69 -2.72
C ARG A 61 -6.66 8.79 -3.45
N TYR A 62 -6.68 8.55 -4.75
CA TYR A 62 -5.53 8.84 -5.60
C TYR A 62 -5.34 10.36 -5.76
N GLY A 63 -4.13 10.83 -5.46
CA GLY A 63 -3.68 12.19 -5.71
C GLY A 63 -3.00 12.33 -7.08
N LYS A 64 -1.98 13.19 -7.15
CA LYS A 64 -1.23 13.39 -8.40
C LYS A 64 -0.51 12.11 -8.80
N SER A 65 -0.30 11.96 -10.10
CA SER A 65 0.53 10.89 -10.65
C SER A 65 1.54 11.46 -11.63
N ARG A 66 2.67 10.77 -11.80
CA ARG A 66 3.69 11.12 -12.79
C ARG A 66 3.90 9.96 -13.75
N LEU A 67 4.12 10.29 -15.01
CA LEU A 67 4.51 9.35 -16.06
C LEU A 67 6.00 9.50 -16.35
N ASN A 68 6.63 8.42 -16.78
CA ASN A 68 7.97 8.46 -17.38
C ASN A 68 7.90 8.84 -18.87
N ALA A 69 9.06 8.92 -19.53
CA ALA A 69 9.15 9.22 -20.97
C ALA A 69 8.36 8.23 -21.84
N GLN A 70 8.25 6.97 -21.41
CA GLN A 70 7.47 5.90 -22.04
C GLN A 70 5.98 5.95 -21.65
N ARG A 71 5.48 7.08 -21.12
CA ARG A 71 4.09 7.29 -20.68
C ARG A 71 3.58 6.28 -19.65
N THR A 72 4.50 5.65 -18.93
CA THR A 72 4.20 4.64 -17.91
C THR A 72 4.24 5.28 -16.52
N LYS A 73 3.20 5.07 -15.71
CA LYS A 73 3.04 5.73 -14.38
C LYS A 73 4.17 5.39 -13.40
N CYS A 74 5.12 6.27 -13.15
CA CYS A 74 6.25 6.01 -12.25
C CYS A 74 6.00 6.44 -10.79
N MET A 75 4.96 7.22 -10.53
CA MET A 75 4.60 7.66 -9.19
C MET A 75 3.08 7.86 -9.10
N GLN A 76 2.52 7.50 -7.95
CA GLN A 76 1.14 7.73 -7.58
C GLN A 76 1.10 8.22 -6.13
N GLU A 77 0.54 9.40 -5.90
CA GLU A 77 0.22 9.86 -4.56
C GLU A 77 -1.05 9.14 -4.07
N ILE A 78 -1.04 8.73 -2.80
CA ILE A 78 -2.20 8.30 -2.03
C ILE A 78 -2.41 9.37 -0.97
N VAL A 79 -3.58 10.00 -0.94
CA VAL A 79 -3.88 11.13 -0.05
C VAL A 79 -5.15 10.88 0.75
N CYS A 80 -5.28 11.53 1.91
CA CYS A 80 -6.50 11.51 2.68
C CYS A 80 -7.66 12.09 1.87
N ARG A 81 -8.82 11.43 1.92
CA ARG A 81 -10.09 11.95 1.47
C ARG A 81 -10.68 12.77 2.62
N CYS A 82 -10.27 14.03 2.71
CA CYS A 82 -10.97 15.02 3.54
C CYS A 82 -12.35 15.27 2.94
N SER A 83 -13.38 15.29 3.80
CA SER A 83 -14.72 15.83 3.51
C SER A 83 -14.67 17.33 3.30
#